data_AF-A0A553NEG4-F1
#
_entry.id   AF-A0A553NEG4-F1
#
_cell.length_a   1.000
_cell.length_b   1.000
_cell.length_c   1.000
_cell.angle_alpha   90.00
_cell.angle_beta   90.00
_cell.angle_gamma   90.00
#
_symmetry.space_group_name_H-M   'P 1'
#
loop_
_entity.id
_entity.type
_entity.pdbx_description
1 polymer ?
#
loop_
_entity_poly.entity_id
_entity_poly.type
_entity_poly.pdbx_seq_one_letter_code
_entity_poly.pdbx_strand_id
1 'polypeptide(L)'
;MNAKPTTQRKTTALSSERRETDIVKLTESANRFLLADKVTGINELKAKLKSELIPKGILYIETANDSITFYELQCHPGAAAIVKFTVVVKSNLQLLLFLKNERMSTNKVSHLLSNGCIWSVSSLQNVLAHMKNVLPEQIEDITNVRNTIIDRMELFKSLAPDSAKAASMSFLQEQVELLLKEKNGRKYSSSLLACALLWMNTSPALYKQILNDGVLALPSVSRLRSLSSGLNMEPKVSTSTLNSAVKNKLVLSEKPWLIFGLVAFDLLNDKPDMETVFEH
;
A
#
# COMPACT_ATOMS: atom_id res chain seq x y z
N MET A 1 15.41 -12.00 99.85
CA MET A 1 15.08 -11.03 98.79
C MET A 1 15.70 -11.54 97.49
N ASN A 2 14.92 -12.16 96.61
CA ASN A 2 15.41 -12.75 95.36
C ASN A 2 15.16 -11.78 94.19
N ALA A 3 16.23 -11.34 93.53
CA ALA A 3 16.17 -10.56 92.31
C ALA A 3 15.86 -11.48 91.12
N LYS A 4 14.81 -11.16 90.34
CA LYS A 4 14.55 -11.78 89.04
C LYS A 4 15.42 -11.13 87.96
N PRO A 5 15.96 -11.88 86.98
CA PRO A 5 16.59 -11.29 85.82
C PRO A 5 15.52 -10.82 84.82
N THR A 6 15.54 -9.54 84.48
CA THR A 6 14.72 -8.95 83.42
C THR A 6 15.27 -9.39 82.07
N THR A 7 14.59 -10.32 81.40
CA THR A 7 14.90 -10.70 80.03
C THR A 7 14.47 -9.57 79.09
N GLN A 8 15.43 -8.78 78.61
CA GLN A 8 15.21 -7.82 77.53
C GLN A 8 14.80 -8.58 76.27
N ARG A 9 13.56 -8.36 75.82
CA ARG A 9 13.02 -8.88 74.56
C ARG A 9 13.62 -8.05 73.42
N LYS A 10 14.56 -8.62 72.65
CA LYS A 10 15.05 -8.02 71.40
C LYS A 10 13.93 -8.06 70.36
N THR A 11 13.18 -6.97 70.24
CA THR A 11 12.26 -6.73 69.12
C THR A 11 13.00 -6.00 68.01
N THR A 12 13.74 -6.75 67.20
CA THR A 12 14.32 -6.24 65.95
C THR A 12 14.08 -7.25 64.83
N ALA A 13 13.16 -6.88 63.93
CA ALA A 13 13.26 -7.04 62.47
C ALA A 13 13.30 -8.44 61.83
N LEU A 14 12.41 -9.37 62.19
CA LEU A 14 12.22 -10.62 61.40
C LEU A 14 11.36 -10.42 60.13
N SER A 15 10.56 -9.37 60.03
CA SER A 15 9.63 -9.16 58.91
C SER A 15 10.28 -8.51 57.70
N SER A 16 11.27 -7.63 57.90
CA SER A 16 12.01 -6.98 56.81
C SER A 16 12.94 -7.97 56.11
N GLU A 17 13.71 -8.76 56.87
CA GLU A 17 14.59 -9.79 56.30
C GLU A 17 13.81 -10.86 55.52
N ARG A 18 12.66 -11.31 56.05
CA ARG A 18 11.77 -12.24 55.32
C ARG A 18 11.25 -11.63 54.02
N ARG A 19 10.74 -10.40 54.06
CA ARG A 19 10.27 -9.67 52.88
C ARG A 19 11.38 -9.50 51.84
N GLU A 20 12.60 -9.22 52.28
CA GLU A 20 13.76 -9.07 51.39
C GLU A 20 14.15 -10.39 50.74
N THR A 21 14.15 -11.50 51.50
CA THR A 21 14.36 -12.83 50.92
C THR A 21 13.26 -13.23 49.93
N ASP A 22 12.00 -12.85 50.18
CA ASP A 22 10.89 -13.12 49.26
C ASP A 22 10.99 -12.27 47.99
N ILE A 23 11.40 -11.00 48.11
CA ILE A 23 11.67 -10.13 46.95
C ILE A 23 12.80 -10.71 46.10
N VAL A 24 13.90 -11.17 46.70
CA VAL A 24 15.01 -11.80 45.99
C VAL A 24 14.54 -13.05 45.24
N LYS A 25 13.80 -13.95 45.91
CA LYS A 25 13.25 -15.16 45.26
C LYS A 25 12.30 -14.83 44.12
N LEU A 26 11.42 -13.84 44.30
CA LEU A 26 10.52 -13.39 43.23
C LEU A 26 11.31 -12.84 42.05
N THR A 27 12.33 -12.02 42.32
CA THR A 27 13.17 -11.39 41.31
C THR A 27 13.99 -12.44 40.54
N GLU A 28 14.55 -13.43 41.23
CA GLU A 28 15.25 -14.56 40.61
C GLU A 28 14.32 -15.43 39.76
N SER A 29 13.10 -15.67 40.25
CA SER A 29 12.10 -16.43 39.48
C SER A 29 11.65 -15.66 38.23
N ALA A 30 11.45 -14.34 38.36
CA ALA A 30 11.10 -13.47 37.24
C ALA A 30 12.23 -13.42 36.20
N ASN A 31 13.48 -13.30 36.64
CA ASN A 31 14.64 -13.31 35.76
C ASN A 31 14.82 -14.64 35.03
N ARG A 32 14.62 -15.77 35.73
CA ARG A 32 14.64 -17.10 35.10
C ARG A 32 13.58 -17.23 34.02
N PHE A 33 12.36 -16.75 34.29
CA PHE A 33 11.29 -16.73 33.31
C PHE A 33 11.63 -15.86 32.08
N LEU A 34 12.13 -14.64 32.30
CA LEU A 34 12.51 -13.73 31.21
C LEU A 34 13.67 -14.27 30.37
N LEU A 35 14.63 -14.96 30.98
CA LEU A 35 15.74 -15.60 30.25
C LEU A 35 15.27 -16.82 29.45
N ALA A 36 14.32 -17.59 30.00
CA ALA A 36 13.72 -18.72 29.30
C ALA A 36 12.88 -18.28 28.08
N ASP A 37 12.23 -17.12 28.15
CA ASP A 37 11.40 -16.58 27.06
C ASP A 37 12.22 -15.97 25.90
N LYS A 38 13.46 -15.51 26.17
CA LYS A 38 14.32 -14.86 25.17
C LYS A 38 14.77 -15.81 24.06
N VAL A 39 14.94 -15.28 22.86
CA VAL A 39 15.36 -16.02 21.66
C VAL A 39 16.47 -15.26 20.98
N THR A 40 17.59 -15.95 20.70
CA THR A 40 18.77 -15.37 20.05
C THR A 40 18.84 -15.68 18.55
N GLY A 41 18.10 -16.70 18.08
CA GLY A 41 18.07 -17.09 16.68
C GLY A 41 16.91 -18.01 16.33
N ILE A 42 16.69 -18.21 15.03
CA ILE A 42 15.55 -18.97 14.50
C ILE A 42 15.53 -20.44 14.97
N ASN A 43 16.69 -21.06 15.14
CA ASN A 43 16.80 -22.44 15.63
C ASN A 43 16.35 -22.58 17.09
N GLU A 44 16.69 -21.60 17.92
CA GLU A 44 16.21 -21.55 19.30
C GLU A 44 14.69 -21.30 19.35
N LEU A 45 14.18 -20.45 18.44
CA LEU A 45 12.74 -20.24 18.29
C LEU A 45 12.02 -21.55 17.93
N LYS A 46 12.54 -22.31 16.94
CA LYS A 46 12.00 -23.61 16.53
C LYS A 46 11.99 -24.61 17.69
N ALA A 47 13.07 -24.65 18.48
CA ALA A 47 13.16 -25.54 19.63
C ALA A 47 12.11 -25.19 20.70
N LYS A 48 11.93 -23.90 21.01
CA LYS A 48 10.96 -23.45 22.01
C LYS A 48 9.50 -23.57 21.55
N LEU A 49 9.24 -23.42 20.24
CA LEU A 49 7.91 -23.63 19.66
C LEU A 49 7.42 -25.07 19.78
N LYS A 50 8.31 -26.06 19.89
CA LYS A 50 7.91 -27.46 20.12
C LYS A 50 7.39 -27.70 21.54
N SER A 51 7.83 -26.88 22.50
CA SER A 51 7.42 -26.98 23.91
C SER A 51 6.30 -26.02 24.30
N GLU A 52 6.12 -24.93 23.56
CA GLU A 52 5.17 -23.86 23.90
C GLU A 52 3.87 -23.91 23.10
N LEU A 53 2.82 -23.32 23.67
CA LEU A 53 1.47 -23.31 23.10
C LEU A 53 1.30 -22.15 22.11
N ILE A 54 1.08 -22.50 20.83
CA ILE A 54 0.64 -21.55 19.81
C ILE A 54 -0.86 -21.26 19.99
N PRO A 55 -1.35 -20.03 19.75
CA PRO A 55 -2.77 -19.74 19.85
C PRO A 55 -3.62 -20.66 18.95
N LYS A 56 -4.77 -21.13 19.48
CA LYS A 56 -5.64 -22.10 18.81
C LYS A 56 -6.04 -21.64 17.39
N GLY A 57 -5.96 -22.55 16.43
CA GLY A 57 -6.36 -22.31 15.02
C GLY A 57 -5.24 -21.77 14.13
N ILE A 58 -4.07 -21.45 14.70
CA ILE A 58 -2.89 -21.05 13.93
C ILE A 58 -2.03 -22.28 13.66
N LEU A 59 -1.73 -22.49 12.39
CA LEU A 59 -0.81 -23.52 11.92
C LEU A 59 0.51 -22.85 11.56
N TYR A 60 1.59 -23.63 11.52
CA TYR A 60 2.87 -23.14 11.02
C TYR A 60 3.57 -24.20 10.17
N ILE A 61 4.41 -23.71 9.27
CA ILE A 61 5.29 -24.53 8.42
C ILE A 61 6.70 -23.96 8.46
N GLU A 62 7.68 -24.87 8.43
CA GLU A 62 9.07 -24.50 8.19
C GLU A 62 9.30 -24.41 6.68
N THR A 63 9.84 -23.29 6.23
CA THR A 63 10.10 -23.04 4.81
C THR A 63 11.58 -23.27 4.51
N ALA A 64 11.92 -23.66 3.27
CA ALA A 64 13.28 -24.04 2.86
C ALA A 64 14.36 -22.96 3.13
N ASN A 65 13.99 -21.70 3.31
CA ASN A 65 14.91 -20.56 3.52
C ASN A 65 15.19 -20.26 5.01
N ASP A 66 15.08 -21.27 5.87
CA ASP A 66 15.23 -21.13 7.33
C ASP A 66 14.31 -20.04 7.93
N SER A 67 13.08 -20.00 7.41
CA SER A 67 12.01 -19.13 7.88
C SER A 67 10.83 -19.95 8.37
N ILE A 68 10.09 -19.41 9.34
CA ILE A 68 8.88 -20.04 9.88
C ILE A 68 7.69 -19.22 9.44
N THR A 69 6.71 -19.87 8.82
CA THR A 69 5.50 -19.22 8.35
C THR A 69 4.31 -19.71 9.19
N PHE A 70 3.67 -18.79 9.90
CA PHE A 70 2.44 -19.01 10.65
C PHE A 70 1.23 -18.52 9.84
N TYR A 71 0.12 -19.24 9.88
CA TYR A 71 -1.09 -18.85 9.17
C TYR A 71 -2.36 -19.36 9.85
N GLU A 72 -3.47 -18.65 9.65
CA GLU A 72 -4.82 -19.09 10.05
C GLU A 72 -5.68 -19.28 8.80
N LEU A 73 -6.35 -20.44 8.70
CA LEU A 73 -7.29 -20.73 7.63
C LEU A 73 -8.71 -20.36 8.05
N GLN A 74 -9.42 -19.67 7.17
CA GLN A 74 -10.83 -19.38 7.29
C GLN A 74 -11.61 -20.27 6.31
N CYS A 75 -12.34 -21.23 6.85
CA CYS A 75 -13.21 -22.12 6.09
C CYS A 75 -14.66 -21.63 6.21
N HIS A 76 -15.29 -21.34 5.09
CA HIS A 76 -16.74 -21.09 5.04
C HIS A 76 -17.44 -22.34 4.48
N PRO A 77 -18.62 -22.72 5.01
CA PRO A 77 -19.39 -23.82 4.45
C PRO A 77 -19.67 -23.57 2.96
N GLY A 78 -19.23 -24.47 2.09
CA GLY A 78 -19.45 -24.37 0.64
C GLY A 78 -18.44 -23.53 -0.16
N ALA A 79 -17.38 -23.01 0.47
CA ALA A 79 -16.30 -22.31 -0.23
C ALA A 79 -14.93 -22.95 0.04
N ALA A 80 -13.96 -22.69 -0.83
CA ALA A 80 -12.57 -23.06 -0.58
C ALA A 80 -12.02 -22.33 0.66
N ALA A 81 -11.11 -22.99 1.39
CA ALA A 81 -10.44 -22.36 2.52
C ALA A 81 -9.60 -21.16 2.05
N ILE A 82 -9.73 -20.03 2.74
CA ILE A 82 -8.96 -18.81 2.46
C ILE A 82 -8.03 -18.56 3.63
N VAL A 83 -6.78 -18.22 3.36
CA VAL A 83 -5.84 -17.79 4.40
C VAL A 83 -6.31 -16.44 4.93
N LYS A 84 -6.63 -16.36 6.23
CA LYS A 84 -7.05 -15.11 6.88
C LYS A 84 -5.86 -14.19 7.11
N PHE A 85 -4.76 -14.73 7.63
CA PHE A 85 -3.51 -13.99 7.81
C PHE A 85 -2.32 -14.94 7.74
N THR A 86 -1.16 -14.36 7.45
CA THR A 86 0.14 -15.03 7.44
C THR A 86 1.17 -14.17 8.16
N VAL A 87 1.99 -14.78 9.01
CA VAL A 87 3.13 -14.16 9.67
C VAL A 87 4.38 -14.96 9.31
N VAL A 88 5.32 -14.36 8.62
CA VAL A 88 6.60 -14.99 8.25
C VAL A 88 7.70 -14.44 9.14
N VAL A 89 8.33 -15.31 9.91
CA VAL A 89 9.54 -15.03 10.68
C VAL A 89 10.75 -15.42 9.84
N LYS A 90 11.57 -14.44 9.46
CA LYS A 90 12.82 -14.67 8.72
C LYS A 90 13.93 -15.19 9.65
N SER A 91 15.01 -15.69 9.06
CA SER A 91 16.19 -16.16 9.79
C SER A 91 16.82 -15.11 10.71
N ASN A 92 16.71 -13.83 10.34
CA ASN A 92 17.14 -12.68 11.15
C ASN A 92 16.09 -12.20 12.18
N LEU A 93 15.07 -13.02 12.45
CA LEU A 93 13.95 -12.73 13.38
C LEU A 93 13.07 -11.52 13.00
N GLN A 94 13.23 -11.00 11.78
CA GLN A 94 12.32 -9.99 11.25
C GLN A 94 11.00 -10.61 10.81
N LEU A 95 9.93 -9.82 10.95
CA LEU A 95 8.59 -10.21 10.56
C LEU A 95 8.17 -9.67 9.21
N LEU A 96 7.46 -10.51 8.46
CA LEU A 96 6.57 -10.09 7.40
C LEU A 96 5.14 -10.46 7.80
N LEU A 97 4.24 -9.48 7.73
CA LEU A 97 2.85 -9.66 8.10
C LEU A 97 1.99 -9.56 6.85
N PHE A 98 1.03 -10.47 6.72
CA PHE A 98 0.07 -10.47 5.64
C PHE A 98 -1.32 -10.70 6.22
N LEU A 99 -2.31 -9.94 5.77
CA LEU A 99 -3.71 -10.28 5.94
C LEU A 99 -4.25 -10.67 4.57
N LYS A 100 -4.86 -11.86 4.47
CA LYS A 100 -5.19 -12.51 3.21
C LYS A 100 -3.95 -12.61 2.31
N ASN A 101 -3.89 -11.79 1.26
CA ASN A 101 -2.79 -11.76 0.30
C ASN A 101 -2.10 -10.38 0.26
N GLU A 102 -2.38 -9.51 1.22
CA GLU A 102 -1.88 -8.15 1.26
C GLU A 102 -0.86 -7.96 2.37
N ARG A 103 0.24 -7.28 2.05
CA ARG A 103 1.34 -7.05 2.99
C ARG A 103 1.00 -5.90 3.92
N MET A 104 1.03 -6.19 5.22
CA MET A 104 0.83 -5.20 6.27
C MET A 104 2.18 -4.61 6.71
N SER A 105 2.18 -3.31 7.02
CA SER A 105 3.33 -2.64 7.63
C SER A 105 3.58 -3.18 9.05
N THR A 106 4.84 -3.45 9.37
CA THR A 106 5.30 -3.88 10.70
C THR A 106 5.06 -2.81 11.77
N ASN A 107 4.82 -1.55 11.37
CA ASN A 107 4.46 -0.46 12.27
C ASN A 107 3.19 -0.75 13.07
N LYS A 108 2.27 -1.57 12.55
CA LYS A 108 1.02 -1.94 13.24
C LYS A 108 1.25 -2.81 14.47
N VAL A 109 2.40 -3.48 14.55
CA VAL A 109 2.79 -4.33 15.69
C VAL A 109 4.10 -3.87 16.33
N SER A 110 4.56 -2.66 16.03
CA SER A 110 5.86 -2.16 16.54
C SER A 110 5.93 -2.16 18.07
N HIS A 111 4.80 -1.94 18.74
CA HIS A 111 4.67 -2.02 20.20
C HIS A 111 4.92 -3.42 20.78
N LEU A 112 4.87 -4.47 19.96
CA LEU A 112 5.14 -5.86 20.34
C LEU A 112 6.55 -6.32 19.95
N LEU A 113 7.29 -5.49 19.23
CA LEU A 113 8.59 -5.81 18.65
C LEU A 113 9.69 -4.93 19.26
N SER A 114 10.87 -5.52 19.43
CA SER A 114 12.07 -4.77 19.83
C SER A 114 12.94 -4.57 18.59
N ASN A 115 12.98 -3.33 18.09
CA ASN A 115 13.67 -2.93 16.87
C ASN A 115 13.18 -3.66 15.59
N GLY A 116 11.90 -4.00 15.51
CA GLY A 116 11.32 -4.69 14.36
C GLY A 116 11.64 -6.18 14.26
N CYS A 117 12.31 -6.74 15.28
CA CYS A 117 12.60 -8.16 15.40
C CYS A 117 11.90 -8.76 16.62
N ILE A 118 11.66 -10.07 16.57
CA ILE A 118 11.17 -10.84 17.71
C ILE A 118 12.37 -11.41 18.47
N TRP A 119 12.52 -11.04 19.73
CA TRP A 119 13.56 -11.59 20.62
C TRP A 119 12.97 -12.46 21.73
N SER A 120 11.68 -12.76 21.69
CA SER A 120 11.04 -13.64 22.66
C SER A 120 9.84 -14.40 22.10
N VAL A 121 9.56 -15.57 22.65
CA VAL A 121 8.42 -16.40 22.19
C VAL A 121 7.09 -15.73 22.57
N SER A 122 7.03 -15.10 23.73
CA SER A 122 5.88 -14.31 24.17
C SER A 122 5.56 -13.16 23.20
N SER A 123 6.57 -12.46 22.67
CA SER A 123 6.36 -11.42 21.65
C SER A 123 5.73 -12.00 20.38
N LEU A 124 6.20 -13.18 19.93
CA LEU A 124 5.59 -13.87 18.78
C LEU A 124 4.13 -14.25 19.05
N GLN A 125 3.83 -14.84 20.21
CA GLN A 125 2.47 -15.22 20.59
C GLN A 125 1.53 -14.01 20.63
N ASN A 126 2.01 -12.89 21.18
CA ASN A 126 1.25 -11.64 21.21
C ASN A 126 1.00 -11.09 19.81
N VAL A 127 1.99 -11.15 18.90
CA VAL A 127 1.80 -10.75 17.50
C VAL A 127 0.77 -11.66 16.81
N LEU A 128 0.87 -12.98 17.00
CA LEU A 128 -0.08 -13.94 16.44
C LEU A 128 -1.51 -13.72 16.95
N ALA A 129 -1.67 -13.48 18.25
CA ALA A 129 -2.94 -13.17 18.87
C ALA A 129 -3.50 -11.83 18.38
N HIS A 130 -2.64 -10.82 18.21
CA HIS A 130 -3.02 -9.54 17.62
C HIS A 130 -3.52 -9.74 16.19
N MET A 131 -2.75 -10.40 15.33
CA MET A 131 -3.10 -10.65 13.92
C MET A 131 -4.42 -11.41 13.75
N LYS A 132 -4.74 -12.33 14.67
CA LYS A 132 -6.02 -13.02 14.70
C LYS A 132 -7.22 -12.09 14.90
N ASN A 133 -7.03 -11.00 15.64
CA ASN A 133 -8.07 -10.03 15.97
C ASN A 133 -8.06 -8.78 15.06
N VAL A 134 -7.06 -8.62 14.18
CA VAL A 134 -7.02 -7.50 13.23
C VAL A 134 -8.17 -7.60 12.23
N LEU A 135 -8.91 -6.51 12.09
CA LEU A 135 -9.95 -6.35 11.08
C LEU A 135 -9.34 -5.82 9.77
N PRO A 136 -9.85 -6.22 8.59
CA PRO A 136 -9.34 -5.79 7.28
C PRO A 136 -9.25 -4.26 7.11
N GLU A 137 -10.20 -3.53 7.69
CA GLU A 137 -10.29 -2.07 7.63
C GLU A 137 -9.07 -1.34 8.23
N GLN A 138 -8.30 -2.01 9.09
CA GLN A 138 -7.13 -1.42 9.74
C GLN A 138 -5.86 -1.47 8.87
N ILE A 139 -5.93 -2.04 7.67
CA ILE A 139 -4.79 -2.40 6.81
C ILE A 139 -4.65 -1.48 5.61
N GLU A 140 -5.73 -0.82 5.19
CA GLU A 140 -5.75 -0.02 3.97
C GLU A 140 -4.87 1.24 4.11
N ASP A 141 -3.57 1.04 3.91
CA ASP A 141 -2.65 2.06 3.48
C ASP A 141 -2.92 2.27 1.98
N ILE A 142 -3.15 3.53 1.61
CA ILE A 142 -3.32 3.96 0.21
C ILE A 142 -2.20 3.41 -0.69
N THR A 143 -1.00 3.23 -0.14
CA THR A 143 0.16 2.66 -0.83
C THR A 143 -0.01 1.16 -1.15
N ASN A 144 -0.67 0.41 -0.27
CA ASN A 144 -0.93 -1.01 -0.49
C ASN A 144 -2.05 -1.21 -1.51
N VAL A 145 -3.13 -0.43 -1.40
CA VAL A 145 -4.22 -0.38 -2.40
C VAL A 145 -3.65 -0.02 -3.78
N ARG A 146 -2.74 0.95 -3.85
CA ARG A 146 -2.02 1.32 -5.08
C ARG A 146 -1.34 0.12 -5.73
N ASN A 147 -0.52 -0.60 -4.97
CA ASN A 147 0.27 -1.70 -5.51
C ASN A 147 -0.66 -2.82 -5.99
N THR A 148 -1.69 -3.16 -5.22
CA THR A 148 -2.71 -4.13 -5.64
C THR A 148 -3.37 -3.74 -6.97
N ILE A 149 -3.73 -2.47 -7.16
CA ILE A 149 -4.34 -2.00 -8.42
C ILE A 149 -3.34 -2.10 -9.58
N ILE A 150 -2.10 -1.64 -9.39
CA ILE A 150 -1.06 -1.67 -10.43
C ILE A 150 -0.75 -3.11 -10.86
N ASP A 151 -0.57 -4.03 -9.90
CA ASP A 151 -0.26 -5.43 -10.18
C ASP A 151 -1.39 -6.11 -10.98
N ARG A 152 -2.65 -5.80 -10.66
CA ARG A 152 -3.81 -6.31 -11.40
C ARG A 152 -3.91 -5.73 -12.81
N MET A 153 -3.57 -4.45 -12.98
CA MET A 153 -3.52 -3.82 -14.30
C MET A 153 -2.40 -4.42 -15.17
N GLU A 154 -1.24 -4.75 -14.59
CA GLU A 154 -0.14 -5.41 -15.29
C GLU A 154 -0.50 -6.84 -15.71
N LEU A 155 -1.14 -7.59 -14.82
CA LEU A 155 -1.70 -8.91 -15.14
C LEU A 155 -2.73 -8.84 -16.28
N PHE A 156 -3.58 -7.81 -16.30
CA PHE A 156 -4.53 -7.64 -17.40
C PHE A 156 -3.82 -7.42 -18.74
N LYS A 157 -2.75 -6.61 -18.75
CA LYS A 157 -1.95 -6.38 -19.96
C LYS A 157 -1.27 -7.65 -20.47
N SER A 158 -0.84 -8.54 -19.58
CA SER A 158 -0.22 -9.81 -19.99
C SER A 158 -1.24 -10.82 -20.53
N LEU A 159 -2.48 -10.80 -20.05
CA LEU A 159 -3.56 -11.69 -20.50
C LEU A 159 -4.29 -11.20 -21.76
N ALA A 160 -4.26 -9.90 -22.04
CA ALA A 160 -4.90 -9.29 -23.21
C ALA A 160 -3.86 -8.55 -24.07
N PRO A 161 -3.15 -9.25 -24.97
CA PRO A 161 -2.10 -8.66 -25.81
C PRO A 161 -2.62 -7.73 -26.93
N ASP A 162 -3.94 -7.51 -26.99
CA ASP A 162 -4.57 -6.53 -27.89
C ASP A 162 -3.98 -5.12 -27.63
N SER A 163 -3.37 -4.54 -28.67
CA SER A 163 -2.63 -3.27 -28.59
C SER A 163 -3.51 -2.11 -28.13
N ALA A 164 -4.80 -2.10 -28.49
CA ALA A 164 -5.73 -1.04 -28.13
C ALA A 164 -6.10 -1.11 -26.64
N LYS A 165 -6.40 -2.32 -26.13
CA LYS A 165 -6.73 -2.54 -24.71
C LYS A 165 -5.51 -2.30 -23.82
N ALA A 166 -4.33 -2.71 -24.26
CA ALA A 166 -3.07 -2.45 -23.57
C ALA A 166 -2.76 -0.94 -23.48
N ALA A 167 -3.05 -0.17 -24.53
CA ALA A 167 -2.90 1.28 -24.52
C ALA A 167 -3.87 1.96 -23.54
N SER A 168 -5.14 1.60 -23.55
CA SER A 168 -6.13 2.10 -22.58
C SER A 168 -5.75 1.74 -21.14
N MET A 169 -5.28 0.50 -20.92
CA MET A 169 -4.84 0.07 -19.59
C MET A 169 -3.60 0.84 -19.11
N SER A 170 -2.68 1.18 -20.03
CA SER A 170 -1.51 1.99 -19.71
C SER A 170 -1.88 3.43 -19.36
N PHE A 171 -2.86 4.00 -20.06
CA PHE A 171 -3.42 5.31 -19.69
C PHE A 171 -4.04 5.28 -18.29
N LEU A 172 -4.89 4.28 -18.00
CA LEU A 172 -5.53 4.16 -16.69
C LEU A 172 -4.51 3.97 -15.56
N GLN A 173 -3.48 3.15 -15.78
CA GLN A 173 -2.38 2.98 -14.84
C GLN A 173 -1.69 4.32 -14.55
N GLU A 174 -1.38 5.10 -15.59
CA GLU A 174 -0.79 6.43 -15.41
C GLU A 174 -1.73 7.35 -14.60
N GLN A 175 -3.03 7.33 -14.85
CA GLN A 175 -4.00 8.13 -14.08
C GLN A 175 -3.99 7.76 -12.60
N VAL A 176 -4.00 6.46 -12.26
CA VAL A 176 -3.92 5.98 -10.87
C VAL A 176 -2.62 6.47 -10.22
N GLU A 177 -1.48 6.36 -10.91
CA GLU A 177 -0.20 6.84 -10.38
C GLU A 177 -0.15 8.35 -10.16
N LEU A 178 -0.84 9.13 -10.99
CA LEU A 178 -0.90 10.59 -10.88
C LEU A 178 -1.85 11.04 -9.76
N LEU A 179 -2.97 10.34 -9.55
CA LEU A 179 -3.93 10.65 -8.48
C LEU A 179 -3.28 10.54 -7.10
N LEU A 180 -2.38 9.58 -6.94
CA LEU A 180 -1.69 9.29 -5.69
C LEU A 180 -0.48 10.20 -5.42
N LYS A 181 -0.14 11.08 -6.38
CA LYS A 181 0.92 12.09 -6.24
C LYS A 181 0.33 13.48 -6.02
N GLU A 182 1.02 14.26 -5.22
CA GLU A 182 0.74 15.69 -5.08
C GLU A 182 0.83 16.41 -6.43
N LYS A 183 0.01 17.45 -6.62
CA LYS A 183 -0.14 18.17 -7.90
C LYS A 183 1.20 18.63 -8.50
N ASN A 184 2.15 19.03 -7.66
CA ASN A 184 3.46 19.53 -8.08
C ASN A 184 4.47 18.41 -8.39
N GLY A 185 4.30 17.21 -7.81
CA GLY A 185 5.15 16.04 -8.03
C GLY A 185 4.74 15.19 -9.25
N ARG A 186 3.66 15.57 -9.94
CA ARG A 186 3.14 14.82 -11.09
C ARG A 186 4.06 14.95 -12.31
N LYS A 187 4.50 13.79 -12.79
CA LYS A 187 5.24 13.62 -14.04
C LYS A 187 4.32 12.92 -15.04
N TYR A 188 3.93 13.65 -16.08
CA TYR A 188 3.03 13.18 -17.12
C TYR A 188 3.84 12.53 -18.25
N SER A 189 3.28 11.49 -18.87
CA SER A 189 3.85 10.87 -20.07
C SER A 189 3.83 11.84 -21.24
N SER A 190 4.72 11.62 -22.21
CA SER A 190 4.77 12.39 -23.45
C SER A 190 3.45 12.27 -24.24
N SER A 191 2.83 11.09 -24.23
CA SER A 191 1.52 10.84 -24.83
C SER A 191 0.41 11.68 -24.20
N LEU A 192 0.37 11.73 -22.86
CA LEU A 192 -0.66 12.50 -22.14
C LEU A 192 -0.46 14.01 -22.33
N LEU A 193 0.79 14.47 -22.33
CA LEU A 193 1.13 15.87 -22.61
C LEU A 193 0.72 16.29 -24.02
N ALA A 194 1.03 15.47 -25.03
CA ALA A 194 0.63 15.74 -26.41
C ALA A 194 -0.90 15.78 -26.56
N CYS A 195 -1.60 14.85 -25.92
CA CYS A 195 -3.06 14.81 -25.95
C CYS A 195 -3.68 16.02 -25.23
N ALA A 196 -3.13 16.42 -24.09
CA ALA A 196 -3.56 17.59 -23.34
C ALA A 196 -3.34 18.89 -24.12
N LEU A 197 -2.21 19.01 -24.84
CA LEU A 197 -1.96 20.14 -25.76
C LEU A 197 -2.96 20.16 -26.90
N LEU A 198 -3.27 19.01 -27.50
CA LEU A 198 -4.27 18.90 -28.56
C LEU A 198 -5.64 19.37 -28.06
N TRP A 199 -6.12 18.85 -26.94
CA TRP A 199 -7.40 19.26 -26.36
C TRP A 199 -7.43 20.75 -26.01
N MET A 200 -6.34 21.28 -25.46
CA MET A 200 -6.22 22.71 -25.15
C MET A 200 -6.27 23.58 -26.41
N ASN A 201 -5.69 23.13 -27.52
CA ASN A 201 -5.70 23.85 -28.79
C ASN A 201 -7.04 23.72 -29.53
N THR A 202 -7.70 22.57 -29.45
CA THR A 202 -8.99 22.32 -30.11
C THR A 202 -10.15 22.95 -29.36
N SER A 203 -10.20 22.82 -28.03
CA SER A 203 -11.25 23.42 -27.20
C SER A 203 -10.73 23.77 -25.80
N PRO A 204 -10.22 25.00 -25.61
CA PRO A 204 -9.75 25.48 -24.31
C PRO A 204 -10.82 25.45 -23.20
N ALA A 205 -12.09 25.67 -23.57
CA ALA A 205 -13.20 25.70 -22.63
C ALA A 205 -13.49 24.30 -22.06
N LEU A 206 -13.59 23.29 -22.93
CA LEU A 206 -13.78 21.90 -22.52
C LEU A 206 -12.60 21.37 -21.70
N TYR A 207 -11.37 21.71 -22.12
CA TYR A 207 -10.17 21.32 -21.37
C TYR A 207 -10.18 21.87 -19.93
N LYS A 208 -10.54 23.15 -19.76
CA LYS A 208 -10.66 23.77 -18.43
C LYS A 208 -11.77 23.12 -17.61
N GLN A 209 -12.89 22.77 -18.23
CA GLN A 209 -13.99 22.09 -17.53
C GLN A 209 -13.53 20.72 -16.99
N ILE A 210 -12.95 19.87 -17.84
CA ILE A 210 -12.44 18.55 -17.42
C ILE A 210 -11.36 18.69 -16.33
N LEU A 211 -10.50 19.70 -16.45
CA LEU A 211 -9.47 19.99 -15.45
C LEU A 211 -10.07 20.42 -14.10
N ASN A 212 -11.14 21.23 -14.12
CA ASN A 212 -11.81 21.72 -12.92
C ASN A 212 -12.64 20.61 -12.24
N ASP A 213 -13.28 19.75 -13.02
CA ASP A 213 -14.08 18.63 -12.52
C ASP A 213 -13.18 17.59 -11.83
N GLY A 214 -11.88 17.60 -12.08
CA GLY A 214 -10.90 16.75 -11.39
C GLY A 214 -11.02 15.26 -11.73
N VAL A 215 -11.82 14.92 -12.75
CA VAL A 215 -12.06 13.54 -13.21
C VAL A 215 -10.78 12.90 -13.75
N LEU A 216 -9.93 13.69 -14.41
CA LEU A 216 -8.65 13.25 -14.95
C LEU A 216 -7.50 14.04 -14.33
N ALA A 217 -6.39 13.35 -14.06
CA ALA A 217 -5.16 13.97 -13.62
C ALA A 217 -4.45 14.61 -14.83
N LEU A 218 -4.86 15.83 -15.18
CA LEU A 218 -4.32 16.58 -16.33
C LEU A 218 -3.30 17.66 -15.92
N PRO A 219 -2.36 18.02 -16.81
CA PRO A 219 -1.47 19.17 -16.62
C PRO A 219 -2.24 20.48 -16.43
N SER A 220 -1.65 21.45 -15.73
CA SER A 220 -2.24 22.78 -15.67
C SER A 220 -2.07 23.52 -16.99
N VAL A 221 -3.00 24.44 -17.29
CA VAL A 221 -2.93 25.30 -18.48
C VAL A 221 -1.61 26.08 -18.53
N SER A 222 -1.11 26.55 -17.39
CA SER A 222 0.20 27.24 -17.30
C SER A 222 1.36 26.34 -17.72
N ARG A 223 1.35 25.07 -17.26
CA ARG A 223 2.37 24.08 -17.64
C ARG A 223 2.32 23.75 -19.12
N LEU A 224 1.13 23.64 -19.71
CA LEU A 224 0.98 23.46 -21.15
C LEU A 224 1.51 24.64 -21.95
N ARG A 225 1.21 25.88 -21.53
CA ARG A 225 1.72 27.09 -22.19
C ARG A 225 3.24 27.20 -22.13
N SER A 226 3.84 26.86 -20.98
CA SER A 226 5.29 26.82 -20.83
C SER A 226 5.95 25.76 -21.72
N LEU A 227 5.26 24.65 -21.98
CA LEU A 227 5.74 23.60 -22.87
C LEU A 227 5.60 24.02 -24.34
N SER A 228 4.48 24.67 -24.70
CA SER A 228 4.26 25.17 -26.07
C SER A 228 5.11 26.40 -26.41
N SER A 229 5.45 27.24 -25.43
CA SER A 229 6.29 28.42 -25.67
C SER A 229 7.70 28.06 -26.11
N GLY A 230 8.22 26.89 -25.70
CA GLY A 230 9.50 26.36 -26.19
C GLY A 230 9.44 25.81 -27.62
N LEU A 231 8.25 25.54 -28.16
CA LEU A 231 8.03 25.07 -29.52
C LEU A 231 7.74 26.21 -30.52
N ASN A 232 7.43 27.41 -30.02
CA ASN A 232 7.16 28.60 -30.83
C ASN A 232 8.46 29.35 -31.22
N MET A 233 9.53 28.64 -31.59
CA MET A 233 10.62 29.24 -32.36
C MET A 233 10.21 29.24 -33.84
N GLU A 234 9.82 30.41 -34.33
CA GLU A 234 9.52 30.80 -35.72
C GLU A 234 8.88 29.75 -36.65
N PRO A 235 7.55 29.76 -36.83
CA PRO A 235 6.95 29.19 -38.01
C PRO A 235 6.85 30.28 -39.10
N LYS A 236 7.73 30.23 -40.10
CA LYS A 236 7.46 30.80 -41.45
C LYS A 236 6.39 30.02 -42.23
N VAL A 237 5.58 29.21 -41.54
CA VAL A 237 4.57 28.35 -42.15
C VAL A 237 3.24 28.58 -41.45
N SER A 238 2.29 29.09 -42.23
CA SER A 238 0.92 29.42 -41.85
C SER A 238 0.24 28.28 -41.06
N THR A 239 -0.53 28.68 -40.06
CA THR A 239 -1.31 27.84 -39.13
C THR A 239 -2.23 26.80 -39.80
N SER A 240 -2.54 26.97 -41.09
CA SER A 240 -3.30 26.00 -41.89
C SER A 240 -2.52 24.70 -42.20
N THR A 241 -1.19 24.75 -42.31
CA THR A 241 -0.36 23.58 -42.68
C THR A 241 -0.04 22.67 -41.49
N LEU A 242 0.02 23.24 -40.28
CA LEU A 242 0.18 22.46 -39.04
C LEU A 242 -1.08 21.62 -38.75
N ASN A 243 -2.26 22.18 -38.96
CA ASN A 243 -3.52 21.47 -38.75
C ASN A 243 -3.71 20.30 -39.73
N SER A 244 -3.27 20.43 -40.98
CA SER A 244 -3.34 19.34 -41.98
C SER A 244 -2.27 18.26 -41.75
N ALA A 245 -1.05 18.63 -41.34
CA ALA A 245 0.01 17.66 -41.01
C ALA A 245 -0.30 16.87 -39.73
N VAL A 246 -0.91 17.51 -38.74
CA VAL A 246 -1.37 16.87 -37.49
C VAL A 246 -2.58 15.97 -37.77
N LYS A 247 -3.58 16.42 -38.56
CA LYS A 247 -4.68 15.55 -39.01
C LYS A 247 -4.16 14.29 -39.74
N ASN A 248 -3.24 14.46 -40.69
CA ASN A 248 -2.71 13.33 -41.47
C ASN A 248 -1.84 12.38 -40.64
N LYS A 249 -1.12 12.85 -39.62
CA LYS A 249 -0.40 11.98 -38.67
C LYS A 249 -1.30 11.32 -37.63
N LEU A 250 -2.46 11.89 -37.31
CA LEU A 250 -3.42 11.32 -36.35
C LEU A 250 -4.37 10.29 -36.98
N VAL A 251 -4.71 10.42 -38.27
CA VAL A 251 -5.39 9.34 -39.03
C VAL A 251 -4.54 8.06 -39.07
N LEU A 252 -3.22 8.19 -38.91
CA LEU A 252 -2.27 7.07 -38.79
C LEU A 252 -2.08 6.56 -37.34
N SER A 253 -2.74 7.14 -36.34
CA SER A 253 -2.63 6.69 -34.95
C SER A 253 -3.69 5.64 -34.63
N GLU A 254 -3.29 4.37 -34.48
CA GLU A 254 -4.11 3.23 -34.04
C GLU A 254 -4.60 3.33 -32.57
N LYS A 255 -4.81 4.52 -32.03
CA LYS A 255 -5.18 4.75 -30.63
C LYS A 255 -6.59 5.35 -30.54
N PRO A 256 -7.63 4.52 -30.32
CA PRO A 256 -9.04 4.93 -30.38
C PRO A 256 -9.42 6.06 -29.41
N TRP A 257 -8.71 6.21 -28.30
CA TRP A 257 -8.98 7.26 -27.31
C TRP A 257 -8.54 8.67 -27.76
N LEU A 258 -7.63 8.78 -28.74
CA LEU A 258 -7.28 10.07 -29.36
C LEU A 258 -8.41 10.57 -30.29
N ILE A 259 -9.23 9.65 -30.80
CA ILE A 259 -10.36 9.95 -31.70
C ILE A 259 -11.52 10.58 -30.93
N PHE A 260 -11.70 10.28 -29.64
CA PHE A 260 -12.77 10.87 -28.81
C PHE A 260 -12.73 12.41 -28.77
N GLY A 261 -11.53 13.01 -28.78
CA GLY A 261 -11.38 14.47 -28.82
C GLY A 261 -11.75 15.09 -30.18
N LEU A 262 -11.61 14.32 -31.27
CA LEU A 262 -11.97 14.74 -32.63
C LEU A 262 -13.46 14.51 -32.94
N VAL A 263 -14.04 13.40 -32.46
CA VAL A 263 -15.48 13.11 -32.63
C VAL A 263 -16.34 14.10 -31.84
N ALA A 264 -15.88 14.53 -30.65
CA ALA A 264 -16.54 15.60 -29.92
C ALA A 264 -16.50 16.94 -30.66
N PHE A 265 -15.48 17.19 -31.50
CA PHE A 265 -15.36 18.39 -32.33
C PHE A 265 -16.31 18.36 -33.55
N ASP A 266 -16.42 17.22 -34.24
CA ASP A 266 -17.36 17.07 -35.36
C ASP A 266 -18.82 17.16 -34.89
N LEU A 267 -19.16 16.56 -33.74
CA LEU A 267 -20.51 16.65 -33.14
C LEU A 267 -20.87 18.07 -32.62
N LEU A 268 -19.88 18.92 -32.31
CA LEU A 268 -20.11 20.28 -31.82
C LEU A 268 -20.08 21.35 -32.92
N ASN A 269 -19.51 21.04 -34.09
CA ASN A 269 -19.50 21.93 -35.25
C ASN A 269 -20.64 21.67 -36.25
N ASP A 270 -21.37 20.57 -36.11
CA ASP A 270 -22.59 20.32 -36.86
C ASP A 270 -23.75 21.10 -36.22
N LYS A 271 -23.69 22.43 -36.31
CA LYS A 271 -24.89 23.26 -36.17
C LYS A 271 -25.62 23.22 -37.50
N PRO A 272 -26.91 22.84 -37.57
CA PRO A 272 -27.69 23.14 -38.76
C PRO A 272 -27.74 24.66 -38.92
N ASP A 273 -27.38 25.15 -40.10
CA ASP A 273 -27.54 26.55 -40.50
C ASP A 273 -29.01 26.97 -40.32
N MET A 274 -29.31 27.64 -39.21
CA MET A 274 -30.59 28.34 -38.99
C MET A 274 -30.57 29.71 -39.66
N GLU A 275 -30.16 29.78 -40.94
CA GLU A 275 -30.30 30.96 -41.79
C GLU A 275 -31.01 30.68 -43.13
N THR A 276 -31.55 29.47 -43.35
CA THR A 276 -32.33 29.15 -44.56
C THR A 276 -33.80 28.78 -44.32
N VAL A 277 -34.37 29.08 -43.14
CA VAL A 277 -35.80 28.82 -42.84
C VAL A 277 -36.67 30.09 -42.87
N PHE A 278 -36.11 31.24 -43.23
CA PHE A 278 -36.88 32.45 -43.51
C PHE A 278 -36.46 33.06 -44.86
N GLU A 279 -36.75 32.37 -45.96
CA GLU A 279 -37.13 32.98 -47.24
C GLU A 279 -37.63 31.88 -48.19
N HIS A 280 -38.91 32.04 -48.60
CA HIS A 280 -39.77 31.19 -49.45
C HIS A 280 -40.59 30.08 -48.79
#